data_AF-A0A6N9BRQ3-F1
#
_entry.id   AF-A0A6N9BRQ3-F1
#
_cell.length_a   1.000
_cell.length_b   1.000
_cell.length_c   1.000
_cell.angle_alpha   90.00
_cell.angle_beta   90.00
_cell.angle_gamma   90.00
#
_symmetry.space_group_name_H-M   'P 1'
#
loop_
_entity.id
_entity.type
_entity.pdbx_description
1 polymer ?
#
loop_
_entity_poly.entity_id
_entity_poly.type
_entity_poly.pdbx_seq_one_letter_code
_entity_poly.pdbx_strand_id
1 'polypeptide(L)'
;MRQNTRADHVGEQPVENLPPRDRAFAVLPRLLTADLGFHGANGKYATHGWHPFPAKFPPQLPQFFIEHLSSPGQTVLDPMSGSGTTLVEAQRLGRRAIGCDIDPLARLIAAVKLTPVPPNEALQSGRAALERARSDYGTRRKDLAGELRSRFDGKTRDFLDYWFQRDRQLELLALLRHIEGVENQPVRQFLQVAVSSTIIAKSGGVSLARDLAHTRPHRVLDKVTPSAFMA
;
A
#
# COMPACT_ATOMS: atom_id res chain seq x y z
N MET A 1 -23.63 49.59 -50.57
CA MET A 1 -23.87 48.72 -49.40
C MET A 1 -22.76 47.69 -49.31
N ARG A 2 -21.73 47.94 -48.50
CA ARG A 2 -20.72 46.95 -48.12
C ARG A 2 -20.92 46.69 -46.63
N GLN A 3 -21.31 45.49 -46.26
CA GLN A 3 -21.18 45.01 -44.88
C GLN A 3 -20.08 43.96 -44.90
N ASN A 4 -18.92 44.36 -44.38
CA ASN A 4 -17.78 43.50 -44.13
C ASN A 4 -17.87 43.11 -42.65
N THR A 5 -18.41 41.93 -42.36
CA THR A 5 -18.39 41.37 -41.01
C THR A 5 -16.96 40.93 -40.70
N ARG A 6 -16.23 41.78 -39.98
CA ARG A 6 -15.00 41.38 -39.29
C ARG A 6 -15.39 40.31 -38.27
N ALA A 7 -15.05 39.07 -38.56
CA ALA A 7 -14.93 38.05 -37.54
C ALA A 7 -13.77 38.46 -36.64
N ASP A 8 -14.07 38.83 -35.41
CA ASP A 8 -13.07 39.10 -34.39
C ASP A 8 -12.31 37.79 -34.11
N HIS A 9 -11.11 37.67 -34.68
CA HIS A 9 -10.12 36.71 -34.25
C HIS A 9 -9.66 37.12 -32.85
N VAL A 10 -10.40 36.66 -31.82
CA VAL A 10 -9.85 36.52 -30.48
C VAL A 10 -8.78 35.43 -30.60
N GLY A 11 -7.52 35.84 -30.76
CA GLY A 11 -6.41 34.91 -30.85
C GLY A 11 -6.41 33.98 -29.64
N GLU A 12 -6.51 32.67 -29.88
CA GLU A 12 -6.33 31.68 -28.83
C GLU A 12 -4.99 31.94 -28.16
N GLN A 13 -5.01 32.20 -26.86
CA GLN A 13 -3.79 32.33 -26.09
C GLN A 13 -3.05 30.99 -26.10
N PRO A 14 -1.70 30.98 -26.26
CA PRO A 14 -0.92 29.75 -26.13
C PRO A 14 -1.24 29.04 -24.81
N VAL A 15 -1.32 27.71 -24.83
CA VAL A 15 -1.68 26.87 -23.68
C VAL A 15 -0.71 27.13 -22.50
N GLU A 16 0.52 27.52 -22.80
CA GLU A 16 1.59 27.91 -21.88
C GLU A 16 1.31 29.20 -21.10
N ASN A 17 0.34 30.01 -21.54
CA ASN A 17 -0.06 31.26 -20.88
C ASN A 17 -1.35 31.12 -20.07
N LEU A 18 -2.05 29.98 -20.19
CA LEU A 18 -3.26 29.71 -19.40
C LEU A 18 -2.91 29.52 -17.90
N PRO A 19 -3.84 29.87 -16.99
CA PRO A 19 -3.75 29.49 -15.59
C PRO A 19 -3.55 27.98 -15.43
N PRO A 20 -2.87 27.51 -14.36
CA PRO A 20 -2.52 26.09 -14.21
C PRO A 20 -3.69 25.12 -14.37
N ARG A 21 -4.87 25.49 -13.85
CA ARG A 21 -6.09 24.71 -13.98
C ARG A 21 -6.53 24.58 -15.43
N ASP A 22 -6.63 25.69 -16.15
CA ASP A 22 -7.16 25.71 -17.51
C ASP A 22 -6.17 25.07 -18.49
N ARG A 23 -4.87 25.23 -18.24
CA ARG A 23 -3.82 24.47 -18.94
C ARG A 23 -4.00 22.96 -18.79
N ALA A 24 -4.22 22.49 -17.56
CA ALA A 24 -4.44 21.06 -17.31
C ALA A 24 -5.68 20.55 -18.06
N PHE A 25 -6.79 21.30 -18.04
CA PHE A 25 -8.01 20.94 -18.78
C PHE A 25 -7.82 20.97 -20.31
N ALA A 26 -7.00 21.88 -20.84
CA ALA A 26 -6.70 21.93 -22.27
C ALA A 26 -5.88 20.71 -22.74
N VAL A 27 -4.96 20.21 -21.89
CA VAL A 27 -4.06 19.10 -22.25
C VAL A 27 -4.68 17.72 -21.95
N LEU A 28 -5.54 17.63 -20.94
CA LEU A 28 -6.10 16.36 -20.45
C LEU A 28 -6.78 15.48 -21.53
N PRO A 29 -7.63 16.00 -22.44
CA PRO A 29 -8.25 15.17 -23.47
C PRO A 29 -7.24 14.40 -24.32
N ARG A 30 -6.11 15.03 -24.66
CA ARG A 30 -5.03 14.39 -25.41
C ARG A 30 -4.31 13.30 -24.61
N LEU A 31 -4.14 13.51 -23.29
CA LEU A 31 -3.54 12.50 -22.42
C LEU A 31 -4.45 11.28 -22.27
N LEU A 32 -5.77 11.49 -22.21
CA LEU A 32 -6.75 10.41 -22.10
C LEU A 32 -6.85 9.53 -23.36
N THR A 33 -6.40 10.03 -24.52
CA THR A 33 -6.32 9.25 -25.76
C THR A 33 -5.01 8.48 -25.93
N ALA A 34 -4.06 8.60 -24.99
CA ALA A 34 -2.82 7.84 -25.03
C ALA A 34 -3.05 6.35 -24.70
N ASP A 35 -2.07 5.49 -25.01
CA ASP A 35 -2.09 4.10 -24.52
C ASP A 35 -1.77 4.07 -23.03
N LEU A 36 -2.79 3.77 -22.22
CA LEU A 36 -2.72 3.68 -20.76
C LEU A 36 -2.66 2.23 -20.26
N GLY A 37 -2.37 1.26 -21.15
CA GLY A 37 -2.35 -0.15 -20.81
C GLY A 37 -1.10 -0.60 -20.02
N PHE A 38 0.05 0.03 -20.25
CA PHE A 38 1.33 -0.25 -19.58
C PHE A 38 1.68 -1.76 -19.47
N HIS A 39 1.26 -2.57 -20.45
CA HIS A 39 1.45 -4.01 -20.44
C HIS A 39 2.95 -4.36 -20.44
N GLY A 40 3.36 -5.28 -19.56
CA GLY A 40 4.76 -5.70 -19.41
C GLY A 40 5.66 -4.71 -18.66
N ALA A 41 5.16 -3.53 -18.29
CA ALA A 41 5.93 -2.59 -17.49
C ALA A 41 6.19 -3.13 -16.07
N ASN A 42 7.39 -2.86 -15.55
CA ASN A 42 7.73 -3.25 -14.18
C ASN A 42 6.93 -2.41 -13.17
N GLY A 43 5.98 -3.00 -12.47
CA GLY A 43 5.20 -2.33 -11.43
C GLY A 43 5.77 -2.45 -10.00
N LYS A 44 6.97 -3.01 -9.83
CA LYS A 44 7.55 -3.33 -8.51
C LYS A 44 8.76 -2.48 -8.11
N TYR A 45 9.12 -1.47 -8.89
CA TYR A 45 10.24 -0.58 -8.54
C TYR A 45 9.93 0.28 -7.31
N ALA A 46 10.96 0.95 -6.78
CA ALA A 46 10.88 1.75 -5.55
C ALA A 46 10.20 0.94 -4.43
N THR A 47 9.16 1.50 -3.81
CA THR A 47 8.43 0.86 -2.71
C THR A 47 7.11 0.20 -3.18
N HIS A 48 6.81 0.19 -4.49
CA HIS A 48 5.55 -0.37 -5.01
C HIS A 48 5.41 -1.87 -4.78
N GLY A 49 6.54 -2.58 -4.70
CA GLY A 49 6.61 -4.02 -4.46
C GLY A 49 6.55 -4.46 -3.01
N TRP A 50 6.52 -3.54 -2.03
CA TRP A 50 6.65 -3.90 -0.61
C TRP A 50 5.42 -4.59 -0.02
N HIS A 51 4.23 -4.33 -0.56
CA HIS A 51 3.00 -4.95 -0.06
C HIS A 51 1.96 -5.15 -1.18
N PRO A 52 1.32 -6.34 -1.25
CA PRO A 52 0.19 -6.59 -2.13
C PRO A 52 -1.09 -5.97 -1.57
N PHE A 53 -1.70 -5.07 -2.33
CA PHE A 53 -2.97 -4.45 -1.97
C PHE A 53 -3.96 -4.62 -3.15
N PRO A 54 -5.25 -4.89 -2.89
CA PRO A 54 -6.24 -5.07 -3.95
C PRO A 54 -6.38 -3.82 -4.82
N ALA A 55 -6.79 -4.02 -6.08
CA ALA A 55 -7.14 -2.96 -7.03
C ALA A 55 -6.07 -1.87 -7.26
N LYS A 56 -4.77 -2.19 -7.10
CA LYS A 56 -3.68 -1.27 -7.47
C LYS A 56 -3.64 -1.07 -8.99
N PHE A 57 -3.55 0.18 -9.44
CA PHE A 57 -3.13 0.51 -10.80
C PHE A 57 -1.61 0.38 -10.99
N PRO A 58 -1.12 0.17 -12.22
CA PRO A 58 0.31 0.24 -12.54
C PRO A 58 0.88 1.60 -12.13
N PRO A 59 2.07 1.67 -11.48
CA PRO A 59 2.72 2.93 -11.12
C PRO A 59 2.91 3.92 -12.28
N GLN A 60 3.06 3.40 -13.50
CA GLN A 60 3.21 4.20 -14.71
C GLN A 60 2.00 5.08 -15.01
N LEU A 61 0.80 4.66 -14.59
CA LEU A 61 -0.43 5.41 -14.82
C LEU A 61 -0.42 6.77 -14.08
N PRO A 62 -0.31 6.83 -12.74
CA PRO A 62 -0.21 8.11 -12.05
C PRO A 62 1.07 8.86 -12.42
N GLN A 63 2.19 8.17 -12.67
CA GLN A 63 3.43 8.80 -13.13
C GLN A 63 3.18 9.65 -14.38
N PHE A 64 2.55 9.06 -15.41
CA PHE A 64 2.22 9.71 -16.67
C PHE A 64 1.40 10.98 -16.45
N PHE A 65 0.33 10.92 -15.65
CA PHE A 65 -0.49 12.11 -15.39
C PHE A 65 0.23 13.17 -14.54
N ILE A 66 1.01 12.77 -13.54
CA ILE A 66 1.74 13.71 -12.68
C ILE A 66 2.81 14.46 -13.49
N GLU A 67 3.52 13.77 -14.38
CA GLU A 67 4.53 14.38 -15.26
C GLU A 67 3.91 15.43 -16.19
N HIS A 68 2.74 15.16 -16.76
CA HIS A 68 2.13 16.02 -17.78
C HIS A 68 1.19 17.10 -17.21
N LEU A 69 0.66 16.94 -16.00
CA LEU A 69 -0.33 17.85 -15.41
C LEU A 69 0.18 18.63 -14.19
N SER A 70 1.44 18.43 -13.79
CA SER A 70 2.05 19.16 -12.68
C SER A 70 3.52 19.47 -12.94
N SER A 71 4.11 20.34 -12.12
CA SER A 71 5.54 20.66 -12.10
C SER A 71 6.17 20.26 -10.76
N PRO A 72 7.49 20.01 -10.70
CA PRO A 72 8.20 19.80 -9.44
C PRO A 72 7.87 20.89 -8.41
N GLY A 73 7.76 20.50 -7.13
CA GLY A 73 7.34 21.38 -6.03
C GLY A 73 5.83 21.57 -5.87
N GLN A 74 5.03 21.30 -6.92
CA GLN A 74 3.57 21.34 -6.80
C GLN A 74 3.03 20.19 -5.95
N THR A 75 1.76 20.30 -5.55
CA THR A 75 1.08 19.32 -4.70
C THR A 75 0.17 18.42 -5.54
N VAL A 76 0.24 17.13 -5.31
CA VAL A 76 -0.67 16.10 -5.83
C VAL A 76 -1.55 15.62 -4.67
N LEU A 77 -2.86 15.69 -4.85
CA LEU A 77 -3.85 15.17 -3.90
C LEU A 77 -4.47 13.90 -4.46
N ASP A 78 -4.48 12.84 -3.67
CA ASP A 78 -5.23 11.61 -3.93
C ASP A 78 -6.21 11.33 -2.78
N PRO A 79 -7.52 11.60 -2.95
CA PRO A 79 -8.50 11.43 -1.89
C PRO A 79 -8.89 9.96 -1.62
N MET A 80 -8.45 9.02 -2.47
CA MET A 80 -8.70 7.58 -2.36
C MET A 80 -7.39 6.82 -2.64
N SER A 81 -6.36 7.20 -1.89
CA SER A 81 -4.97 6.87 -2.20
C SER A 81 -4.62 5.38 -2.09
N GLY A 82 -5.47 4.58 -1.43
CA GLY A 82 -5.21 3.17 -1.17
C GLY A 82 -3.83 2.96 -0.56
N SER A 83 -3.09 1.97 -1.09
CA SER A 83 -1.69 1.72 -0.70
C SER A 83 -0.67 2.78 -1.18
N GLY A 84 -1.12 3.93 -1.68
CA GLY A 84 -0.30 5.11 -1.95
C GLY A 84 0.52 5.07 -3.24
N THR A 85 0.06 4.40 -4.31
CA THR A 85 0.81 4.38 -5.59
C THR A 85 0.97 5.79 -6.17
N THR A 86 -0.09 6.60 -6.21
CA THR A 86 -0.02 8.01 -6.66
C THR A 86 0.94 8.83 -5.81
N LEU A 87 0.93 8.62 -4.49
CA LEU A 87 1.75 9.39 -3.55
C LEU A 87 3.25 9.11 -3.75
N VAL A 88 3.61 7.84 -3.94
CA VAL A 88 4.99 7.43 -4.20
C VAL A 88 5.49 8.05 -5.51
N GLU A 89 4.68 8.01 -6.57
CA GLU A 89 5.07 8.60 -7.85
C GLU A 89 5.16 10.12 -7.78
N ALA A 90 4.25 10.78 -7.07
CA ALA A 90 4.33 12.21 -6.81
C ALA A 90 5.65 12.57 -6.12
N GLN A 91 6.01 11.87 -5.03
CA GLN A 91 7.26 12.12 -4.31
C GLN A 91 8.50 11.83 -5.17
N ARG A 92 8.51 10.72 -5.92
CA ARG A 92 9.61 10.37 -6.84
C ARG A 92 9.84 11.41 -7.92
N LEU A 93 8.75 12.03 -8.40
CA LEU A 93 8.80 13.11 -9.38
C LEU A 93 9.06 14.48 -8.75
N GLY A 94 9.35 14.56 -7.45
CA GLY A 94 9.64 15.82 -6.76
C GLY A 94 8.43 16.71 -6.50
N ARG A 95 7.21 16.12 -6.43
CA ARG A 95 5.98 16.80 -5.99
C ARG A 95 5.74 16.52 -4.50
N ARG A 96 4.98 17.40 -3.85
CA ARG A 96 4.39 17.13 -2.53
C ARG A 96 3.17 16.24 -2.70
N ALA A 97 3.01 15.23 -1.87
CA ALA A 97 1.90 14.29 -1.96
C ALA A 97 0.99 14.41 -0.73
N ILE A 98 -0.32 14.48 -0.95
CA ILE A 98 -1.34 14.43 0.10
C ILE A 98 -2.28 13.27 -0.25
N GLY A 99 -2.45 12.34 0.66
CA GLY A 99 -3.29 11.17 0.48
C GLY A 99 -4.29 10.99 1.61
N CYS A 100 -5.50 10.56 1.27
CA CYS A 100 -6.49 10.08 2.23
C CYS A 100 -6.96 8.68 1.81
N ASP A 101 -7.32 7.85 2.79
CA ASP A 101 -8.06 6.61 2.57
C ASP A 101 -8.81 6.24 3.84
N ILE A 102 -9.97 5.58 3.69
CA ILE A 102 -10.78 5.11 4.80
C ILE A 102 -10.16 3.87 5.46
N ASP A 103 -9.43 3.05 4.70
CA ASP A 103 -8.80 1.84 5.20
C ASP A 103 -7.54 2.18 6.02
N PRO A 104 -7.49 1.85 7.33
CA PRO A 104 -6.31 2.06 8.14
C PRO A 104 -5.08 1.29 7.66
N LEU A 105 -5.25 0.11 7.07
CA LEU A 105 -4.14 -0.68 6.52
C LEU A 105 -3.58 0.00 5.26
N ALA A 106 -4.44 0.49 4.37
CA ALA A 106 -4.04 1.27 3.19
C ALA A 106 -3.15 2.46 3.60
N ARG A 107 -3.59 3.24 4.60
CA ARG A 107 -2.83 4.38 5.12
C ARG A 107 -1.49 3.98 5.74
N LEU A 108 -1.44 2.87 6.49
CA LEU A 108 -0.19 2.37 7.07
C LEU A 108 0.80 1.95 5.98
N ILE A 109 0.34 1.22 4.96
CA ILE A 109 1.18 0.80 3.82
C ILE A 109 1.70 2.04 3.07
N ALA A 110 0.83 3.01 2.79
CA ALA A 110 1.21 4.25 2.13
C ALA A 110 2.28 5.00 2.94
N ALA A 111 2.08 5.15 4.25
CA ALA A 111 3.03 5.81 5.14
C ALA A 111 4.41 5.12 5.13
N VAL A 112 4.46 3.80 5.24
CA VAL A 112 5.71 3.02 5.18
C VAL A 112 6.40 3.19 3.83
N LYS A 113 5.65 3.17 2.72
CA LYS A 113 6.20 3.34 1.37
C LYS A 113 6.78 4.73 1.09
N LEU A 114 6.39 5.75 1.86
CA LEU A 114 6.81 7.15 1.72
C LEU A 114 7.85 7.57 2.76
N THR A 115 8.08 6.75 3.78
CA THR A 115 8.98 7.05 4.90
C THR A 115 10.29 6.28 4.74
N PRO A 116 11.46 6.95 4.76
CA PRO A 116 12.74 6.27 4.82
C PRO A 116 12.85 5.41 6.08
N VAL A 117 13.23 4.14 5.91
CA VAL A 117 13.43 3.19 7.00
C VAL A 117 14.91 2.80 7.04
N PRO A 118 15.62 2.98 8.17
CA PRO A 118 17.02 2.56 8.28
C PRO A 118 17.15 1.04 8.13
N PRO A 119 17.78 0.52 7.06
CA PRO A 119 17.73 -0.91 6.75
C PRO A 119 18.37 -1.79 7.83
N ASN A 120 19.51 -1.35 8.39
CA ASN A 120 20.22 -2.09 9.42
C ASN A 120 19.39 -2.22 10.71
N GLU A 121 18.74 -1.13 11.12
CA GLU A 121 17.90 -1.11 12.31
C GLU A 121 16.63 -1.95 12.11
N ALA A 122 16.02 -1.89 10.92
CA ALA A 122 14.87 -2.73 10.59
C ALA A 122 15.23 -4.22 10.60
N LEU A 123 16.37 -4.61 10.03
CA LEU A 123 16.86 -5.98 10.05
C LEU A 123 17.18 -6.45 11.48
N GLN A 124 17.87 -5.63 12.27
CA GLN A 124 18.20 -5.96 13.66
C GLN A 124 16.94 -6.11 14.51
N SER A 125 16.02 -5.14 14.43
CA SER A 125 14.77 -5.15 15.19
C SER A 125 13.87 -6.31 14.78
N GLY A 126 13.77 -6.59 13.48
CA GLY A 126 13.02 -7.73 12.95
C GLY A 126 13.56 -9.07 13.42
N ARG A 127 14.89 -9.27 13.35
CA ARG A 127 15.55 -10.49 13.87
C ARG A 127 15.32 -10.66 15.37
N ALA A 128 15.50 -9.58 16.14
CA ALA A 128 15.30 -9.62 17.57
C ALA A 128 13.84 -9.93 17.96
N ALA A 129 12.87 -9.35 17.24
CA ALA A 129 11.46 -9.66 17.42
C ALA A 129 11.14 -11.12 17.08
N LEU A 130 11.70 -11.64 15.97
CA LEU A 130 11.52 -13.02 15.55
C LEU A 130 12.07 -14.02 16.58
N GLU A 131 13.30 -13.82 17.07
CA GLU A 131 13.91 -14.71 18.06
C GLU A 131 13.12 -14.74 19.37
N ARG A 132 12.71 -13.58 19.87
CA ARG A 132 11.88 -13.51 21.08
C ARG A 132 10.50 -14.12 20.87
N ALA A 133 9.89 -13.92 19.70
CA ALA A 133 8.60 -14.50 19.37
C ALA A 133 8.66 -16.04 19.30
N ARG A 134 9.74 -16.61 18.73
CA ARG A 134 9.98 -18.07 18.77
C ARG A 134 10.12 -18.58 20.20
N SER A 135 10.89 -17.88 21.02
CA SER A 135 11.11 -18.24 22.42
C SER A 135 9.79 -18.24 23.21
N ASP A 136 8.97 -17.20 23.08
CA ASP A 136 7.66 -17.12 23.72
C ASP A 136 6.69 -18.19 23.23
N TYR A 137 6.69 -18.47 21.93
CA TYR A 137 5.85 -19.54 21.37
C TYR A 137 6.22 -20.92 21.94
N GLY A 138 7.52 -21.19 22.12
CA GLY A 138 8.00 -22.45 22.67
C GLY A 138 7.83 -22.58 24.19
N THR A 139 7.98 -21.50 24.94
CA THR A 139 8.03 -21.54 26.42
C THR A 139 6.79 -20.99 27.12
N ARG A 140 6.05 -20.08 26.47
CA ARG A 140 4.95 -19.30 27.05
C ARG A 140 3.66 -19.39 26.25
N ARG A 141 3.44 -20.54 25.61
CA ARG A 141 2.27 -20.80 24.75
C ARG A 141 0.93 -20.59 25.45
N LYS A 142 0.81 -20.94 26.74
CA LYS A 142 -0.40 -20.73 27.54
C LYS A 142 -0.69 -19.25 27.75
N ASP A 143 0.33 -18.45 27.98
CA ASP A 143 0.22 -16.99 28.15
C ASP A 143 -0.26 -16.35 26.85
N LEU A 144 0.36 -16.69 25.71
CA LEU A 144 -0.08 -16.22 24.39
C LEU A 144 -1.53 -16.59 24.10
N ALA A 145 -1.96 -17.80 24.49
CA ALA A 145 -3.35 -18.21 24.33
C ALA A 145 -4.30 -17.41 25.22
N GLY A 146 -3.86 -17.02 26.43
CA GLY A 146 -4.58 -16.10 27.32
C GLY A 146 -4.69 -14.70 26.73
N GLU A 147 -3.57 -14.15 26.27
CA GLU A 147 -3.50 -12.82 25.65
C GLU A 147 -4.41 -12.74 24.41
N LEU A 148 -4.41 -13.76 23.53
CA LEU A 148 -5.29 -13.74 22.36
C LEU A 148 -6.78 -13.61 22.75
N ARG A 149 -7.18 -14.25 23.86
CA ARG A 149 -8.57 -14.21 24.34
C ARG A 149 -8.94 -12.85 24.91
N SER A 150 -8.02 -12.17 25.59
CA SER A 150 -8.30 -10.88 26.23
C SER A 150 -8.08 -9.69 25.29
N ARG A 151 -7.19 -9.82 24.31
CA ARG A 151 -6.77 -8.73 23.40
C ARG A 151 -7.81 -8.38 22.35
N PHE A 152 -8.56 -9.37 21.86
CA PHE A 152 -9.52 -9.20 20.77
C PHE A 152 -10.94 -9.46 21.27
N ASP A 153 -11.92 -8.74 20.72
CA ASP A 153 -13.35 -8.97 21.01
C ASP A 153 -13.85 -10.30 20.40
N GLY A 154 -15.08 -10.69 20.73
CA GLY A 154 -15.67 -11.95 20.25
C GLY A 154 -15.68 -12.07 18.73
N LYS A 155 -16.13 -11.02 18.04
CA LYS A 155 -16.23 -11.01 16.57
C LYS A 155 -14.86 -11.16 15.89
N THR A 156 -13.84 -10.48 16.42
CA THR A 156 -12.48 -10.57 15.89
C THR A 156 -11.90 -11.96 16.14
N ARG A 157 -12.15 -12.57 17.29
CA ARG A 157 -11.72 -13.95 17.56
C ARG A 157 -12.38 -14.95 16.61
N ASP A 158 -13.68 -14.83 16.37
CA ASP A 158 -14.38 -15.69 15.41
C ASP A 158 -13.79 -15.55 14.00
N PHE A 159 -13.43 -14.33 13.60
CA PHE A 159 -12.72 -14.08 12.34
C PHE A 159 -11.34 -14.75 12.31
N LEU A 160 -10.57 -14.67 13.39
CA LEU A 160 -9.25 -15.30 13.49
C LEU A 160 -9.35 -16.84 13.44
N ASP A 161 -10.32 -17.44 14.14
CA ASP A 161 -10.56 -18.88 14.16
C ASP A 161 -11.05 -19.39 12.80
N TYR A 162 -11.73 -18.55 12.03
CA TYR A 162 -12.11 -18.86 10.67
C TYR A 162 -10.90 -18.85 9.71
N TRP A 163 -10.05 -17.82 9.77
CA TRP A 163 -9.00 -17.62 8.76
C TRP A 163 -7.62 -18.18 9.12
N PHE A 164 -7.35 -18.48 10.38
CA PHE A 164 -6.00 -18.87 10.83
C PHE A 164 -6.06 -20.10 11.71
N GLN A 165 -5.14 -21.04 11.47
CA GLN A 165 -4.91 -22.15 12.38
C GLN A 165 -4.42 -21.63 13.74
N ARG A 166 -4.74 -22.35 14.81
CA ARG A 166 -4.40 -21.92 16.18
C ARG A 166 -2.92 -21.61 16.36
N ASP A 167 -2.04 -22.40 15.76
CA ASP A 167 -0.60 -22.14 15.77
C ASP A 167 -0.22 -20.82 15.10
N ARG A 168 -0.75 -20.56 13.90
CA ARG A 168 -0.49 -19.33 13.15
C ARG A 168 -0.98 -18.10 13.91
N GLN A 169 -2.13 -18.19 14.58
CA GLN A 169 -2.61 -17.12 15.46
C GLN A 169 -1.62 -16.80 16.59
N LEU A 170 -1.08 -17.83 17.26
CA LEU A 170 -0.14 -17.65 18.37
C LEU A 170 1.22 -17.13 17.89
N GLU A 171 1.72 -17.61 16.75
CA GLU A 171 2.96 -17.11 16.15
C GLU A 171 2.84 -15.63 15.73
N LEU A 172 1.74 -15.27 15.05
CA LEU A 172 1.46 -13.89 14.66
C LEU A 172 1.32 -12.97 15.88
N LEU A 173 0.60 -13.43 16.92
CA LEU A 173 0.48 -12.67 18.16
C LEU A 173 1.85 -12.45 18.82
N ALA A 174 2.69 -13.48 18.88
CA ALA A 174 4.04 -13.37 19.44
C ALA A 174 4.90 -12.38 18.65
N LEU A 175 4.83 -12.39 17.31
CA LEU A 175 5.52 -11.41 16.47
C LEU A 175 5.02 -9.99 16.73
N LEU A 176 3.70 -9.79 16.71
CA LEU A 176 3.08 -8.49 16.92
C LEU A 176 3.48 -7.90 18.27
N ARG A 177 3.46 -8.69 19.35
CA ARG A 177 3.86 -8.26 20.69
C ARG A 177 5.27 -7.65 20.70
N HIS A 178 6.23 -8.29 20.04
CA HIS A 178 7.62 -7.81 20.01
C HIS A 178 7.84 -6.66 19.05
N ILE A 179 7.10 -6.62 17.94
CA ILE A 179 7.13 -5.50 17.00
C ILE A 179 6.54 -4.24 17.65
N GLU A 180 5.46 -4.37 18.42
CA GLU A 180 4.84 -3.26 19.16
C GLU A 180 5.78 -2.60 20.15
N GLY A 181 6.70 -3.37 20.73
CA GLY A 181 7.75 -2.87 21.63
C GLY A 181 8.93 -2.18 20.93
N VAL A 182 8.99 -2.14 19.59
CA VAL A 182 10.07 -1.44 18.88
C VAL A 182 9.88 0.08 19.01
N GLU A 183 10.89 0.77 19.54
CA GLU A 183 10.81 2.21 19.85
C GLU A 183 10.74 3.09 18.59
N ASN A 184 11.61 2.82 17.61
CA ASN A 184 11.65 3.56 16.35
C ASN A 184 10.37 3.32 15.55
N GLN A 185 9.52 4.34 15.46
CA GLN A 185 8.20 4.24 14.85
C GLN A 185 8.25 3.84 13.35
N PRO A 186 9.05 4.49 12.48
CA PRO A 186 9.22 4.04 11.09
C PRO A 186 9.61 2.55 10.97
N VAL A 187 10.55 2.09 11.80
CA VAL A 187 10.97 0.68 11.82
C VAL A 187 9.82 -0.23 12.28
N ARG A 188 9.13 0.14 13.37
CA ARG A 188 7.96 -0.60 13.88
C ARG A 188 6.88 -0.74 12.81
N GLN A 189 6.51 0.36 12.16
CA GLN A 189 5.48 0.37 11.11
C GLN A 189 5.90 -0.46 9.89
N PHE A 190 7.17 -0.38 9.49
CA PHE A 190 7.71 -1.24 8.45
C PHE A 190 7.58 -2.72 8.79
N LEU A 191 7.93 -3.12 10.02
CA LEU A 191 7.78 -4.50 10.48
C LEU A 191 6.31 -4.95 10.56
N GLN A 192 5.39 -4.06 10.96
CA GLN A 192 3.95 -4.35 10.90
C GLN A 192 3.46 -4.60 9.47
N VAL A 193 3.91 -3.79 8.50
CA VAL A 193 3.60 -3.99 7.08
C VAL A 193 4.24 -5.27 6.55
N ALA A 194 5.46 -5.60 6.96
CA ALA A 194 6.11 -6.86 6.61
C ALA A 194 5.26 -8.06 7.11
N VAL A 195 4.84 -8.08 8.37
CA VAL A 195 3.92 -9.12 8.89
C VAL A 195 2.59 -9.14 8.15
N SER A 196 2.00 -7.99 7.84
CA SER A 196 0.78 -7.93 7.03
C SER A 196 0.95 -8.56 5.64
N SER A 197 2.13 -8.37 5.03
CA SER A 197 2.43 -8.91 3.70
C SER A 197 2.51 -10.44 3.68
N THR A 198 2.85 -11.09 4.81
CA THR A 198 2.86 -12.57 4.91
C THR A 198 1.45 -13.15 5.06
N ILE A 199 0.50 -12.35 5.55
CA ILE A 199 -0.93 -12.69 5.67
C ILE A 199 -1.61 -12.60 4.31
N ILE A 200 -1.40 -11.49 3.60
CA ILE A 200 -2.02 -11.20 2.31
C ILE A 200 -1.11 -11.74 1.19
N ALA A 201 -1.12 -13.05 0.97
CA ALA A 201 -0.31 -13.67 -0.08
C ALA A 201 -1.20 -14.41 -1.09
N LYS A 202 -0.98 -14.15 -2.40
CA LYS A 202 -1.70 -14.81 -3.51
C LYS A 202 -1.58 -16.34 -3.45
N SER A 203 -0.44 -16.84 -2.98
CA SER A 203 -0.19 -18.25 -2.69
C SER A 203 0.70 -18.38 -1.46
N GLY A 204 0.46 -19.39 -0.63
CA GLY A 204 1.38 -19.73 0.46
C GLY A 204 1.40 -18.80 1.68
N GLY A 205 0.48 -17.83 1.80
CA GLY A 205 0.40 -16.99 3.00
C GLY A 205 0.00 -17.77 4.27
N VAL A 206 0.22 -17.16 5.45
CA VAL A 206 -0.01 -17.79 6.77
C VAL A 206 -1.49 -17.99 7.13
N SER A 207 -2.41 -17.48 6.31
CA SER A 207 -3.86 -17.67 6.45
C SER A 207 -4.37 -18.86 5.63
N LEU A 208 -5.56 -19.37 5.96
CA LEU A 208 -6.30 -20.37 5.17
C LEU A 208 -6.94 -19.76 3.90
N ALA A 209 -6.75 -18.47 3.64
CA ALA A 209 -7.26 -17.82 2.45
C ALA A 209 -6.47 -18.26 1.21
N ARG A 210 -7.19 -18.54 0.13
CA ARG A 210 -6.64 -18.63 -1.22
C ARG A 210 -7.25 -17.51 -2.04
N ASP A 211 -6.38 -16.70 -2.62
CA ASP A 211 -6.77 -15.59 -3.48
C ASP A 211 -6.66 -16.08 -4.93
N LEU A 212 -7.80 -16.35 -5.57
CA LEU A 212 -7.85 -16.51 -7.02
C LEU A 212 -7.98 -15.10 -7.61
N ALA A 213 -7.22 -14.80 -8.66
CA ALA A 213 -7.31 -13.49 -9.29
C ALA A 213 -8.80 -13.20 -9.63
N HIS A 214 -9.32 -12.10 -9.08
CA HIS A 214 -10.68 -11.59 -9.29
C HIS A 214 -11.83 -12.26 -8.51
N THR A 215 -11.59 -13.07 -7.47
CA THR A 215 -12.67 -13.56 -6.59
C THR A 215 -12.49 -13.14 -5.14
N ARG A 216 -13.57 -13.24 -4.33
CA ARG A 216 -13.45 -13.07 -2.88
C ARG A 216 -12.54 -14.17 -2.31
N PRO A 217 -11.76 -13.89 -1.26
CA PRO A 217 -10.94 -14.92 -0.64
C PRO A 217 -11.78 -16.14 -0.26
N HIS A 218 -11.32 -17.33 -0.62
CA HIS A 218 -11.97 -18.58 -0.25
C HIS A 218 -11.15 -19.29 0.83
N ARG A 219 -11.83 -19.84 1.83
CA ARG A 219 -11.19 -20.64 2.88
C ARG A 219 -10.90 -22.05 2.36
N VAL A 220 -9.65 -22.46 2.45
CA VAL A 220 -9.17 -23.78 2.00
C VAL A 220 -8.63 -24.53 3.21
N LEU A 221 -9.38 -25.54 3.68
CA LEU A 221 -9.10 -26.24 4.95
C LEU A 221 -7.85 -27.12 4.89
N ASP A 222 -7.57 -27.69 3.73
CA ASP A 222 -6.42 -28.56 3.42
C ASP A 222 -5.16 -27.76 3.01
N LYS A 223 -5.23 -26.42 3.03
CA LYS A 223 -4.08 -25.55 2.73
C LYS A 223 -3.01 -25.73 3.81
N VAL A 224 -1.82 -26.17 3.40
CA VAL A 224 -0.62 -26.09 4.24
C VAL A 224 -0.23 -24.61 4.36
N THR A 225 -0.33 -24.08 5.58
CA THR A 225 0.09 -22.70 5.89
C THR A 225 1.50 -22.73 6.50
N PRO A 226 2.48 -21.97 5.96
CA PRO A 226 3.81 -21.91 6.56
C PRO A 226 3.74 -21.26 7.94
N SER A 227 4.75 -21.52 8.78
CA SER A 227 4.93 -20.80 10.03
C SER A 227 5.11 -19.31 9.74
N ALA A 228 4.48 -18.44 10.54
CA ALA A 228 4.70 -17.00 10.45
C ALA A 228 6.15 -16.61 10.77
N PHE A 229 6.91 -17.50 11.39
CA PHE A 229 8.34 -17.32 11.62
C PHE A 229 9.22 -17.67 10.40
N MET A 230 8.66 -18.28 9.36
CA MET A 230 9.37 -18.73 8.15
C MET A 230 8.89 -18.00 6.88
N ALA A 231 7.79 -17.26 6.97
CA ALA A 231 7.18 -16.50 5.88
C ALA A 231 7.77 -15.10 5.79
#